data_AF-A0A821W2B1-F1
#
_entry.id   AF-A0A821W2B1-F1
#
_cell.length_a   1.000
_cell.length_b   1.000
_cell.length_c   1.000
_cell.angle_alpha   90.00
_cell.angle_beta   90.00
_cell.angle_gamma   90.00
#
_symmetry.space_group_name_H-M   'P 1'
#
loop_
_entity.id
_entity.type
_entity.pdbx_description
1 polymer ?
#
loop_
_entity_poly.entity_id
_entity_poly.type
_entity_poly.pdbx_seq_one_letter_code
_entity_poly.pdbx_strand_id
1 'polypeptide(L)'
;MLRRCLLAKTFSSIDDLNATQIHDELIAAYGQGVVVSYSTVAHWFDRFSSGRESLEDNLRNGRPIIIITKQNIDAIQDLVNDDPHISIGIRQAAKDFHVPYTTLCTHTAGHVIYERIGRPTKFTDVEESHLAQSVLALQKWGEPVSINEFLNLAKQYASALNKDNLFPSDMPTYDWLRSFLSRHSNLVLKNSTPIDKSRAKVTASQVNEWFNLLTKVINDNDLANRPGQIYNADDTGFSDTTGSSKVLVHRGTSNAYKIEGGTGGKSFTSVLICASATGHMLAPFVVYRSKRLFQEGCMGGPLNTGFSNTDSGWMENKIFYEWFQEMFLEATKHLPRPVLLILDGHKSHFTVETLELAVKNEV
;
A
#
# COMPACT_ATOMS: atom_id res chain seq x y z
N MET A 1 2.79 16.11 26.18
CA MET A 1 2.30 17.38 26.72
C MET A 1 0.87 17.24 27.23
N LEU A 2 -0.10 16.82 26.39
CA LEU A 2 -1.51 16.56 26.76
C LEU A 2 -1.75 15.71 28.03
N ARG A 3 -1.07 14.55 28.19
CA ARG A 3 -1.19 13.73 29.42
C ARG A 3 -0.69 14.41 30.71
N ARG A 4 0.17 15.42 30.59
CA ARG A 4 0.78 16.12 31.73
C ARG A 4 -0.02 17.37 32.14
N CYS A 5 -0.71 18.02 31.20
CA CYS A 5 -1.63 19.13 31.49
C CYS A 5 -2.94 18.66 32.13
N LEU A 6 -3.39 17.44 31.81
CA LEU A 6 -4.58 16.81 32.39
C LEU A 6 -4.48 16.66 33.92
N LEU A 7 -3.26 16.39 34.42
CA LEU A 7 -2.97 16.23 35.85
C LEU A 7 -2.94 17.58 36.58
N ALA A 8 -2.34 18.61 35.99
CA ALA A 8 -2.39 19.96 36.57
C ALA A 8 -3.84 20.48 36.70
N LYS A 9 -4.72 20.12 35.75
CA LYS A 9 -6.15 20.44 35.83
C LYS A 9 -6.88 19.64 36.93
N THR A 10 -6.55 18.37 37.14
CA THR A 10 -7.14 17.59 38.24
C THR A 10 -6.72 18.09 39.61
N PHE A 11 -5.46 18.54 39.77
CA PHE A 11 -4.97 19.12 41.03
C PHE A 11 -5.42 20.57 41.26
N SER A 12 -5.57 21.36 40.19
CA SER A 12 -6.15 22.72 40.27
C SER A 12 -7.63 22.73 40.64
N SER A 13 -8.34 21.62 40.49
CA SER A 13 -9.75 21.45 40.91
C SER A 13 -9.88 21.06 42.39
N ILE A 14 -8.76 20.82 43.08
CA ILE A 14 -8.70 20.61 44.52
C ILE A 14 -8.38 21.99 45.09
N ASP A 15 -9.38 22.66 45.65
CA ASP A 15 -9.37 24.11 45.97
C ASP A 15 -8.28 24.59 46.97
N ASP A 16 -7.31 23.75 47.35
CA ASP A 16 -6.35 24.02 48.43
C ASP A 16 -4.86 23.88 48.05
N LEU A 17 -4.52 23.61 46.78
CA LEU A 17 -3.12 23.41 46.37
C LEU A 17 -2.55 24.56 45.51
N ASN A 18 -1.36 25.04 45.88
CA ASN A 18 -0.60 26.03 45.11
C ASN A 18 0.33 25.35 44.07
N ALA A 19 0.80 26.13 43.09
CA ALA A 19 1.62 25.61 41.98
C ALA A 19 2.89 24.86 42.41
N THR A 20 3.49 25.21 43.55
CA THR A 20 4.66 24.52 44.12
C THR A 20 4.27 23.14 44.64
N GLN A 21 3.20 23.06 45.42
CA GLN A 21 2.68 21.80 45.96
C GLN A 21 2.27 20.85 44.82
N ILE A 22 1.62 21.38 43.78
CA ILE A 22 1.24 20.60 42.59
C ILE A 22 2.49 20.04 41.88
N HIS A 23 3.55 20.84 41.74
CA HIS A 23 4.79 20.40 41.12
C HIS A 23 5.50 19.31 41.94
N ASP A 24 5.53 19.45 43.26
CA ASP A 24 6.16 18.48 44.17
C ASP A 24 5.38 17.15 44.23
N GLU A 25 4.05 17.20 44.22
CA GLU A 25 3.20 16.00 44.12
C GLU A 25 3.37 15.29 42.79
N LEU A 26 3.50 16.04 41.68
CA LEU A 26 3.80 15.45 40.37
C LEU A 26 5.17 14.76 40.37
N ILE A 27 6.18 15.32 41.03
CA ILE A 27 7.50 14.70 41.21
C ILE A 27 7.41 13.43 42.04
N ALA A 28 6.69 13.47 43.17
CA ALA A 28 6.52 12.32 44.05
C ALA A 28 5.80 11.15 43.34
N ALA A 29 4.80 11.46 42.51
CA ALA A 29 4.01 10.45 41.81
C ALA A 29 4.71 9.84 40.59
N TYR A 30 5.54 10.61 39.86
CA TYR A 30 6.04 10.19 38.54
C TYR A 30 7.57 10.25 38.37
N GLY A 31 8.29 10.77 39.36
CA GLY A 31 9.75 10.89 39.36
C GLY A 31 10.27 12.09 38.57
N GLN A 32 11.39 12.66 39.04
CA GLN A 32 11.97 13.92 38.58
C GLN A 32 12.19 14.01 37.05
N GLY A 33 12.56 12.90 36.38
CA GLY A 33 12.89 12.88 34.95
C GLY A 33 11.67 12.88 34.02
N VAL A 34 10.46 12.70 34.55
CA VAL A 34 9.21 12.58 33.77
C VAL A 34 8.36 13.84 33.90
N VAL A 35 8.55 14.66 34.94
CA VAL A 35 7.73 15.83 35.22
C VAL A 35 8.18 17.04 34.40
N VAL A 36 7.23 17.90 34.03
CA VAL A 36 7.53 19.18 33.35
C VAL A 36 8.15 20.16 34.34
N SER A 37 8.94 21.12 33.88
CA SER A 37 9.56 22.11 34.78
C SER A 37 8.51 22.85 35.63
N TYR A 38 8.89 23.26 36.83
CA TYR A 38 8.08 24.14 37.70
C TYR A 38 7.48 25.32 36.93
N SER A 39 8.27 25.99 36.08
CA SER A 39 7.79 27.12 35.27
C SER A 39 6.63 26.75 34.35
N THR A 40 6.60 25.52 33.85
CA THR A 40 5.48 25.00 33.03
C THR A 40 4.26 24.73 33.90
N VAL A 41 4.43 24.16 35.09
CA VAL A 41 3.32 23.93 36.04
C VAL A 41 2.71 25.25 36.49
N ALA A 42 3.52 26.23 36.87
CA ALA A 42 3.06 27.56 37.26
C ALA A 42 2.34 28.29 36.12
N HIS A 43 2.85 28.19 34.88
CA HIS A 43 2.17 28.75 33.71
C HIS A 43 0.78 28.15 33.50
N TRP A 44 0.65 26.83 33.59
CA TRP A 44 -0.64 26.18 33.41
C TRP A 44 -1.59 26.40 34.59
N PHE A 45 -1.09 26.45 35.83
CA PHE A 45 -1.87 26.81 37.01
C PHE A 45 -2.54 28.17 36.83
N ASP A 46 -1.77 29.20 36.47
CA ASP A 46 -2.29 30.55 36.19
C ASP A 46 -3.36 30.54 35.09
N ARG A 47 -3.13 29.79 34.00
CA ARG A 47 -4.10 29.65 32.91
C ARG A 47 -5.41 28.99 33.36
N PHE A 48 -5.35 27.96 34.20
CA PHE A 48 -6.53 27.30 34.76
C PHE A 48 -7.26 28.21 35.76
N SER A 49 -6.54 28.87 36.66
CA SER A 49 -7.10 29.87 37.58
C SER A 49 -7.75 31.05 36.85
N SER A 50 -7.28 31.37 35.63
CA SER A 50 -7.86 32.37 34.73
C SER A 50 -9.10 31.88 33.96
N GLY A 51 -9.62 30.68 34.24
CA GLY A 51 -10.85 30.13 33.64
C GLY A 51 -10.64 29.38 32.32
N ARG A 52 -9.41 29.05 31.92
CA ARG A 52 -9.16 28.23 30.72
C ARG A 52 -9.47 26.77 31.03
N GLU A 53 -10.42 26.16 30.33
CA GLU A 53 -10.70 24.72 30.51
C GLU A 53 -10.00 23.81 29.47
N SER A 54 -9.51 24.38 28.37
CA SER A 54 -8.89 23.61 27.28
C SER A 54 -7.46 23.17 27.59
N LEU A 55 -7.21 21.88 27.35
CA LEU A 55 -5.90 21.21 27.47
C LEU A 55 -5.09 21.23 26.18
N GLU A 56 -5.66 21.76 25.09
CA GLU A 56 -4.99 21.85 23.79
C GLU A 56 -4.09 23.09 23.74
N ASP A 57 -2.95 22.96 23.06
CA ASP A 57 -2.13 24.12 22.72
C ASP A 57 -2.95 25.08 21.85
N ASN A 58 -2.85 26.38 22.11
CA ASN A 58 -3.41 27.36 21.19
C ASN A 58 -2.80 27.15 19.80
N LEU A 59 -3.59 27.41 18.76
CA LEU A 59 -3.10 27.41 17.38
C LEU A 59 -1.81 28.24 17.31
N ARG A 60 -0.71 27.59 16.96
CA ARG A 60 0.56 28.28 16.72
C ARG A 60 0.41 29.03 15.42
N ASN A 61 0.26 30.35 15.50
CA ASN A 61 0.35 31.20 14.32
C ASN A 61 1.78 31.08 13.78
N GLY A 62 1.92 30.40 12.63
CA GLY A 62 3.16 30.42 11.86
C GLY A 62 3.48 31.85 11.40
N ARG A 63 4.70 32.04 10.88
CA ARG A 63 5.10 33.32 10.28
C ARG A 63 4.03 33.75 9.28
N PRO A 64 3.32 34.87 9.49
CA PRO A 64 2.24 35.24 8.59
C PRO A 64 2.81 35.54 7.20
N ILE A 65 2.24 34.91 6.17
CA ILE A 65 2.55 35.19 4.77
C ILE A 65 1.73 36.44 4.41
N ILE A 66 2.14 37.60 4.92
CA ILE A 66 1.41 38.86 4.76
C ILE A 66 1.60 39.44 3.35
N ILE A 67 2.64 39.02 2.64
CA ILE A 67 3.15 39.71 1.45
C ILE A 67 2.49 39.21 0.15
N ILE A 68 2.12 37.92 0.07
CA ILE A 68 1.53 37.29 -1.12
C ILE A 68 0.11 36.81 -0.79
N THR A 69 -0.77 37.75 -0.46
CA THR A 69 -2.21 37.46 -0.37
C THR A 69 -2.84 37.68 -1.74
N LYS A 70 -3.91 36.93 -2.04
CA LYS A 70 -4.66 37.11 -3.30
C LYS A 70 -5.14 38.55 -3.48
N GLN A 71 -5.54 39.22 -2.39
CA GLN A 71 -5.87 40.65 -2.38
C GLN A 71 -4.74 41.55 -2.86
N ASN A 72 -3.48 41.31 -2.45
CA ASN A 72 -2.36 42.14 -2.89
C ASN A 72 -2.01 41.88 -4.36
N ILE A 73 -2.18 40.64 -4.85
CA ILE A 73 -1.97 40.29 -6.25
C ILE A 73 -3.04 40.97 -7.13
N ASP A 74 -4.30 40.86 -6.73
CA ASP A 74 -5.44 41.45 -7.44
C ASP A 74 -5.31 43.00 -7.45
N ALA A 75 -4.93 43.61 -6.32
CA ALA A 75 -4.72 45.06 -6.24
C ALA A 75 -3.57 45.57 -7.14
N ILE A 76 -2.49 44.79 -7.30
CA ILE A 76 -1.40 45.15 -8.23
C ILE A 76 -1.86 44.98 -9.68
N GLN A 77 -2.65 43.95 -9.99
CA GLN A 77 -3.20 43.74 -11.33
C GLN A 77 -4.17 44.86 -11.72
N ASP A 78 -5.06 45.27 -10.82
CA ASP A 78 -5.99 46.38 -11.05
C ASP A 78 -5.24 47.69 -11.32
N LEU A 79 -4.20 48.00 -10.53
CA LEU A 79 -3.35 49.18 -10.72
C LEU A 79 -2.59 49.21 -12.06
N VAL A 80 -2.13 48.05 -12.54
CA VAL A 80 -1.46 47.93 -13.85
C VAL A 80 -2.46 48.01 -15.00
N ASN A 81 -3.68 47.52 -14.81
CA ASN A 81 -4.74 47.59 -15.81
C ASN A 81 -5.29 49.01 -15.98
N ASP A 82 -5.34 49.81 -14.89
CA ASP A 82 -5.82 51.19 -14.91
C ASP A 82 -4.83 52.17 -15.57
N ASP A 83 -3.51 52.03 -15.33
CA ASP A 83 -2.47 52.80 -16.04
C ASP A 83 -1.20 51.95 -16.29
N PRO A 84 -1.00 51.47 -17.54
CA PRO A 84 0.16 50.66 -17.91
C PRO A 84 1.52 51.38 -17.81
N HIS A 85 1.52 52.71 -17.65
CA HIS A 85 2.74 53.53 -17.58
C HIS A 85 2.97 54.13 -16.20
N ILE A 86 2.25 53.65 -15.18
CA ILE A 86 2.33 54.19 -13.84
C ILE A 86 3.74 54.03 -13.24
N SER A 87 4.33 55.14 -12.80
CA SER A 87 5.62 55.15 -12.09
C SER A 87 5.36 55.52 -10.63
N ILE A 88 5.00 54.53 -9.82
CA ILE A 88 4.77 54.73 -8.39
C ILE A 88 6.12 54.69 -7.66
N GLY A 89 6.44 55.73 -6.89
CA GLY A 89 7.60 55.72 -6.01
C GLY A 89 7.45 54.69 -4.89
N ILE A 90 8.55 54.03 -4.50
CA ILE A 90 8.57 52.90 -3.52
C ILE A 90 7.84 53.23 -2.20
N ARG A 91 7.89 54.48 -1.74
CA ARG A 91 7.18 54.92 -0.52
C ARG A 91 5.66 54.97 -0.68
N GLN A 92 5.18 55.32 -1.86
CA GLN A 92 3.76 55.38 -2.17
C GLN A 92 3.22 53.94 -2.30
N ALA A 93 3.91 53.09 -3.04
CA ALA A 93 3.60 51.66 -3.12
C ALA A 93 3.59 50.97 -1.74
N ALA A 94 4.51 51.32 -0.84
CA ALA A 94 4.52 50.75 0.52
C ALA A 94 3.25 51.07 1.33
N LYS A 95 2.66 52.25 1.11
CA LYS A 95 1.42 52.67 1.76
C LYS A 95 0.21 51.99 1.13
N ASP A 96 0.14 52.01 -0.19
CA ASP A 96 -1.03 51.54 -0.95
C ASP A 96 -1.20 50.02 -0.85
N PHE A 97 -0.09 49.27 -0.86
CA PHE A 97 -0.11 47.80 -0.79
C PHE A 97 0.12 47.24 0.61
N HIS A 98 0.26 48.10 1.64
CA HIS A 98 0.59 47.70 3.02
C HIS A 98 1.81 46.77 3.13
N VAL A 99 2.76 46.88 2.19
CA VAL A 99 4.03 46.15 2.21
C VAL A 99 5.09 47.07 2.82
N PRO A 100 5.90 46.62 3.80
CA PRO A 100 6.95 47.45 4.38
C PRO A 100 7.87 48.04 3.31
N TYR A 101 8.15 49.34 3.43
CA TYR A 101 9.03 50.08 2.50
C TYR A 101 10.37 49.38 2.27
N THR A 102 10.95 48.81 3.34
CA THR A 102 12.20 48.07 3.29
C THR A 102 12.09 46.84 2.39
N THR A 103 11.00 46.08 2.47
CA THR A 103 10.75 44.91 1.62
C THR A 103 10.70 45.29 0.15
N LEU A 104 9.94 46.34 -0.20
CA LEU A 104 9.87 46.81 -1.59
C LEU A 104 11.24 47.30 -2.06
N CYS A 105 11.94 48.13 -1.27
CA CYS A 105 13.26 48.65 -1.62
C CYS A 105 14.29 47.54 -1.87
N THR A 106 14.29 46.47 -1.05
CA THR A 106 15.15 45.30 -1.25
C THR A 106 14.81 44.53 -2.53
N HIS A 107 13.51 44.38 -2.86
CA HIS A 107 13.06 43.74 -4.10
C HIS A 107 13.43 44.58 -5.33
N THR A 108 13.20 45.91 -5.31
CA THR A 108 13.49 46.80 -6.44
C THR A 108 15.00 46.94 -6.70
N ALA A 109 15.82 46.86 -5.65
CA ALA A 109 17.27 46.88 -5.78
C ALA A 109 17.86 45.51 -6.23
N GLY A 110 17.03 44.48 -6.42
CA GLY A 110 17.47 43.16 -6.90
C GLY A 110 18.16 42.29 -5.85
N HIS A 111 18.06 42.63 -4.56
CA HIS A 111 18.71 41.88 -3.47
C HIS A 111 17.90 40.65 -3.01
N VAL A 112 16.86 40.27 -3.75
CA VAL A 112 15.98 39.15 -3.41
C VAL A 112 16.37 37.95 -4.22
N ILE A 113 16.94 36.96 -3.54
CA ILE A 113 17.24 35.66 -4.10
C ILE A 113 15.98 34.81 -3.92
N TYR A 114 15.31 34.45 -5.02
CA TYR A 114 14.18 33.51 -5.03
C TYR A 114 14.65 32.05 -4.88
N GLU A 115 15.64 31.79 -4.03
CA GLU A 115 16.06 30.43 -3.72
C GLU A 115 15.09 29.79 -2.73
N ARG A 116 14.97 28.46 -2.81
CA ARG A 116 14.16 27.67 -1.87
C ARG A 116 14.63 27.97 -0.44
N ILE A 117 13.79 28.67 0.33
CA ILE A 117 14.04 28.97 1.73
C ILE A 117 13.90 27.66 2.53
N GLY A 118 15.03 27.05 2.89
CA GLY A 118 15.05 25.81 3.66
C GLY A 118 16.43 25.14 3.66
N ARG A 119 16.55 24.03 4.40
CA ARG A 119 17.75 23.19 4.31
C ARG A 119 17.83 22.61 2.89
N PRO A 120 19.01 22.59 2.27
CA PRO A 120 19.17 22.00 0.94
C PRO A 120 18.79 20.52 0.97
N THR A 121 18.29 20.03 -0.16
CA THR A 121 18.06 18.60 -0.36
C THR A 121 19.39 17.85 -0.25
N LYS A 122 19.31 16.56 0.10
CA LYS A 122 20.49 15.70 0.22
C LYS A 122 21.14 15.48 -1.16
N PHE A 123 20.33 15.23 -2.17
CA PHE A 123 20.76 15.16 -3.57
C PHE A 123 20.38 16.43 -4.31
N THR A 124 21.10 16.75 -5.39
CA THR A 124 20.71 17.80 -6.32
C THR A 124 19.47 17.39 -7.11
N ASP A 125 18.78 18.33 -7.75
CA ASP A 125 17.60 18.02 -8.56
C ASP A 125 17.92 17.05 -9.71
N VAL A 126 19.13 17.14 -10.30
CA VAL A 126 19.62 16.23 -11.36
C VAL A 126 19.83 14.83 -10.80
N GLU A 127 20.47 14.72 -9.64
CA GLU A 127 20.73 13.45 -8.95
C GLU A 127 19.42 12.75 -8.52
N GLU A 128 18.47 13.50 -7.96
CA GLU A 128 17.15 12.96 -7.61
C GLU A 128 16.37 12.52 -8.87
N SER A 129 16.51 13.26 -9.97
CA SER A 129 15.87 12.90 -11.25
C SER A 129 16.42 11.60 -11.83
N HIS A 130 17.74 11.36 -11.73
CA HIS A 130 18.35 10.09 -12.13
C HIS A 130 17.80 8.92 -11.31
N LEU A 131 17.74 9.06 -9.98
CA LEU A 131 17.16 8.04 -9.09
C LEU A 131 15.69 7.76 -9.45
N ALA A 132 14.90 8.79 -9.74
CA ALA A 132 13.51 8.63 -10.16
C ALA A 132 13.40 7.86 -11.49
N GLN A 133 14.24 8.20 -12.48
CA GLN A 133 14.27 7.51 -13.77
C GLN A 133 14.68 6.03 -13.64
N SER A 134 15.63 5.70 -12.77
CA SER A 134 16.02 4.32 -12.50
C SER A 134 14.84 3.49 -11.95
N VAL A 135 14.04 4.04 -11.04
CA VAL A 135 12.83 3.36 -10.52
C VAL A 135 11.82 3.10 -11.64
N LEU A 136 11.61 4.07 -12.53
CA LEU A 136 10.69 3.92 -13.66
C LEU A 136 11.18 2.88 -14.68
N ALA A 137 12.49 2.82 -14.93
CA ALA A 137 13.09 1.82 -15.81
C ALA A 137 12.92 0.40 -15.24
N LEU A 138 13.21 0.21 -13.95
CA LEU A 138 13.03 -1.07 -13.26
C LEU A 138 11.56 -1.52 -13.25
N GLN A 139 10.64 -0.58 -13.01
CA GLN A 139 9.21 -0.86 -13.16
C GLN A 139 8.86 -1.33 -14.58
N LYS A 140 9.37 -0.67 -15.63
CA LYS A 140 9.12 -1.06 -17.02
C LYS A 140 9.66 -2.47 -17.33
N TRP A 141 10.73 -2.88 -16.66
CA TRP A 141 11.28 -4.23 -16.77
C TRP A 141 10.56 -5.28 -15.91
N GLY A 142 9.52 -4.88 -15.17
CA GLY A 142 8.71 -5.79 -14.36
C GLY A 142 9.24 -6.03 -12.94
N GLU A 143 10.21 -5.24 -12.50
CA GLU A 143 10.83 -5.33 -11.18
C GLU A 143 10.61 -4.03 -10.40
N PRO A 144 9.38 -3.75 -9.90
CA PRO A 144 9.12 -2.56 -9.12
C PRO A 144 9.87 -2.61 -7.78
N VAL A 145 10.50 -1.49 -7.45
CA VAL A 145 11.45 -1.39 -6.34
C VAL A 145 10.69 -1.23 -5.02
N SER A 146 10.94 -2.10 -4.04
CA SER A 146 10.40 -1.94 -2.68
C SER A 146 11.01 -0.72 -1.96
N ILE A 147 10.38 -0.28 -0.88
CA ILE A 147 10.91 0.83 -0.06
C ILE A 147 12.36 0.56 0.37
N ASN A 148 12.65 -0.63 0.90
CA ASN A 148 13.98 -0.96 1.39
C ASN A 148 15.02 -1.05 0.26
N GLU A 149 14.65 -1.66 -0.87
CA GLU A 149 15.50 -1.71 -2.06
C GLU A 149 15.81 -0.30 -2.59
N PHE A 150 14.84 0.62 -2.56
CA PHE A 150 15.06 2.00 -2.99
C PHE A 150 15.96 2.78 -2.02
N LEU A 151 15.80 2.61 -0.71
CA LEU A 151 16.71 3.25 0.27
C LEU A 151 18.14 2.71 0.10
N ASN A 152 18.30 1.42 -0.16
CA ASN A 152 19.60 0.82 -0.47
C ASN A 152 20.17 1.32 -1.80
N LEU A 153 19.34 1.48 -2.83
CA LEU A 153 19.74 2.05 -4.12
C LEU A 153 20.22 3.50 -3.96
N ALA A 154 19.49 4.31 -3.19
CA ALA A 154 19.87 5.68 -2.90
C ALA A 154 21.18 5.78 -2.11
N LYS A 155 21.44 4.85 -1.18
CA LYS A 155 22.73 4.73 -0.50
C LYS A 155 23.86 4.41 -1.49
N GLN A 156 23.69 3.38 -2.32
CA GLN A 156 24.69 2.99 -3.33
C GLN A 156 24.97 4.14 -4.30
N TYR A 157 23.91 4.87 -4.69
CA TYR A 157 24.03 6.05 -5.53
C TYR A 157 24.83 7.17 -4.86
N ALA A 158 24.63 7.40 -3.56
CA ALA A 158 25.43 8.36 -2.80
C ALA A 158 26.92 7.96 -2.76
N SER A 159 27.24 6.68 -2.52
CA SER A 159 28.62 6.20 -2.54
C SER A 159 29.26 6.30 -3.93
N ALA A 160 28.53 6.00 -5.01
CA ALA A 160 29.01 6.17 -6.37
C ALA A 160 29.34 7.64 -6.72
N LEU A 161 28.69 8.59 -6.05
CA LEU A 161 28.95 10.02 -6.16
C LEU A 161 30.01 10.54 -5.16
N ASN A 162 30.67 9.65 -4.40
CA ASN A 162 31.61 9.98 -3.33
C ASN A 162 30.98 10.87 -2.22
N LYS A 163 29.71 10.60 -1.88
CA LYS A 163 28.92 11.30 -0.85
C LYS A 163 28.59 10.36 0.32
N ASP A 164 29.56 9.63 0.84
CA ASP A 164 29.33 8.56 1.84
C ASP A 164 28.71 9.05 3.16
N ASN A 165 28.91 10.31 3.53
CA ASN A 165 28.37 10.91 4.77
C ASN A 165 27.05 11.68 4.56
N LEU A 166 26.31 11.39 3.49
CA LEU A 166 25.12 12.18 3.16
C LEU A 166 23.98 11.99 4.18
N PHE A 167 23.91 10.83 4.80
CA PHE A 167 22.87 10.44 5.75
C PHE A 167 23.44 10.22 7.17
N PRO A 168 22.75 10.68 8.23
CA PRO A 168 23.26 10.61 9.61
C PRO A 168 23.57 9.20 10.16
N SER A 169 22.99 8.16 9.56
CA SER A 169 23.16 6.75 9.97
C SER A 169 23.60 5.86 8.81
N ASP A 170 24.29 6.42 7.82
CA ASP A 170 24.73 5.70 6.61
C ASP A 170 23.56 5.01 5.84
N MET A 171 22.34 5.49 6.05
CA MET A 171 21.12 5.02 5.43
C MET A 171 20.11 6.17 5.26
N PRO A 172 19.48 6.32 4.09
CA PRO A 172 18.38 7.25 3.93
C PRO A 172 17.18 6.83 4.80
N THR A 173 16.51 7.81 5.41
CA THR A 173 15.36 7.57 6.29
C THR A 173 14.04 7.56 5.52
N TYR A 174 12.99 7.04 6.15
CA TYR A 174 11.64 7.11 5.62
C TYR A 174 11.17 8.56 5.40
N ASP A 175 11.57 9.49 6.27
CA ASP A 175 11.25 10.92 6.12
C ASP A 175 11.91 11.54 4.89
N TRP A 176 13.15 11.12 4.58
CA TRP A 176 13.81 11.52 3.34
C TRP A 176 13.05 10.98 2.13
N LEU A 177 12.64 9.71 2.14
CA LEU A 177 11.82 9.12 1.07
C LEU A 177 10.50 9.87 0.87
N ARG A 178 9.78 10.20 1.95
CA ARG A 178 8.53 10.96 1.88
C ARG A 178 8.77 12.34 1.26
N SER A 179 9.87 12.98 1.64
CA SER A 179 10.28 14.27 1.07
C SER A 179 10.63 14.15 -0.41
N PHE A 180 11.37 13.11 -0.80
CA PHE A 180 11.70 12.79 -2.19
C PHE A 180 10.41 12.61 -3.03
N LEU A 181 9.46 11.80 -2.56
CA LEU A 181 8.18 11.58 -3.24
C LEU A 181 7.31 12.84 -3.35
N SER A 182 7.43 13.76 -2.39
CA SER A 182 6.72 15.05 -2.48
C SER A 182 7.22 15.93 -3.62
N ARG A 183 8.52 15.81 -3.97
CA ARG A 183 9.15 16.52 -5.09
C ARG A 183 8.96 15.78 -6.41
N HIS A 184 9.00 14.46 -6.38
CA HIS A 184 8.82 13.57 -7.54
C HIS A 184 7.40 13.01 -7.55
N SER A 185 6.44 13.90 -7.77
CA SER A 185 5.01 13.55 -7.69
C SER A 185 4.61 12.50 -8.72
N ASN A 186 5.37 12.30 -9.80
CA ASN A 186 5.19 11.21 -10.76
C ASN A 186 5.46 9.81 -10.17
N LEU A 187 5.99 9.68 -8.96
CA LEU A 187 6.14 8.43 -8.23
C LEU A 187 5.15 8.32 -7.07
N VAL A 188 4.64 7.12 -6.83
CA VAL A 188 3.72 6.79 -5.74
C VAL A 188 4.07 5.44 -5.13
N LEU A 189 3.73 5.26 -3.85
CA LEU A 189 3.79 3.95 -3.20
C LEU A 189 2.51 3.17 -3.51
N LYS A 190 2.64 1.94 -3.97
CA LYS A 190 1.54 0.98 -4.12
C LYS A 190 1.88 -0.35 -3.46
N ASN A 191 0.85 -1.05 -3.02
CA ASN A 191 1.01 -2.45 -2.63
C ASN A 191 1.28 -3.27 -3.90
N SER A 192 2.33 -4.08 -3.89
CA SER A 192 2.59 -5.01 -4.98
C SER A 192 1.76 -6.26 -4.78
N THR A 193 1.09 -6.73 -5.83
CA THR A 193 0.50 -8.08 -5.87
C THR A 193 1.33 -8.94 -6.82
N PRO A 194 1.78 -10.14 -6.44
CA PRO A 194 2.44 -11.02 -7.39
C PRO A 194 1.43 -11.39 -8.50
N ILE A 195 1.82 -11.20 -9.76
CA ILE A 195 1.06 -11.69 -10.91
C ILE A 195 1.94 -12.61 -11.74
N ASP A 196 1.36 -13.74 -12.14
CA ASP A 196 1.98 -14.69 -13.05
C ASP A 196 2.22 -14.04 -14.43
N LYS A 197 3.42 -14.24 -14.99
CA LYS A 197 3.84 -13.73 -16.32
C LYS A 197 2.88 -14.13 -17.44
N SER A 198 2.20 -15.26 -17.31
CA SER A 198 1.20 -15.74 -18.28
C SER A 198 -0.04 -14.84 -18.31
N ARG A 199 -0.56 -14.43 -17.15
CA ARG A 199 -1.75 -13.57 -17.02
C ARG A 199 -1.50 -12.14 -17.54
N ALA A 200 -0.25 -11.66 -17.47
CA ALA A 200 0.12 -10.33 -17.97
C ALA A 200 0.07 -10.21 -19.51
N LYS A 201 0.04 -11.33 -20.25
CA LYS A 201 0.05 -11.35 -21.73
C LYS A 201 -1.35 -11.52 -22.36
N VAL A 202 -2.39 -11.72 -21.57
CA VAL A 202 -3.74 -12.02 -22.07
C VAL A 202 -4.38 -10.78 -22.69
N THR A 203 -4.92 -10.93 -23.90
CA THR A 203 -5.61 -9.86 -24.64
C THR A 203 -7.12 -9.96 -24.49
N ALA A 204 -7.83 -8.84 -24.68
CA ALA A 204 -9.30 -8.82 -24.65
C ALA A 204 -9.93 -9.75 -25.70
N SER A 205 -9.29 -9.91 -26.87
CA SER A 205 -9.76 -10.83 -27.91
C SER A 205 -9.75 -12.29 -27.44
N GLN A 206 -8.68 -12.72 -26.76
CA GLN A 206 -8.57 -14.09 -26.22
C GLN A 206 -9.63 -14.35 -25.13
N VAL A 207 -9.91 -13.35 -24.30
CA VAL A 207 -10.97 -13.45 -23.29
C VAL A 207 -12.34 -13.61 -23.96
N ASN A 208 -12.64 -12.80 -24.98
CA ASN A 208 -13.91 -12.89 -25.71
C ASN A 208 -14.06 -14.23 -26.43
N GLU A 209 -12.99 -14.74 -27.04
CA GLU A 209 -12.99 -16.05 -27.69
C GLU A 209 -13.30 -17.19 -26.71
N TRP A 210 -12.73 -17.13 -25.50
CA TRP A 210 -13.03 -18.09 -24.45
C TRP A 210 -14.50 -18.03 -24.00
N PHE A 211 -15.07 -16.84 -23.78
CA PHE A 211 -16.48 -16.70 -23.43
C PHE A 211 -17.42 -17.16 -24.55
N ASN A 212 -17.06 -16.93 -25.82
CA ASN A 212 -17.81 -17.44 -26.96
C ASN A 212 -17.82 -18.97 -26.98
N LEU A 213 -16.66 -19.61 -26.74
CA LEU A 213 -16.56 -21.07 -26.64
C LEU A 213 -17.39 -21.61 -25.48
N LEU A 214 -17.28 -21.00 -24.29
CA LEU A 214 -18.06 -21.41 -23.12
C LEU A 214 -19.57 -21.30 -23.40
N THR A 215 -20.01 -20.19 -23.98
CA THR A 215 -21.43 -19.97 -24.34
C THR A 215 -21.90 -21.02 -25.34
N LYS A 216 -21.07 -21.34 -26.34
CA LYS A 216 -21.36 -22.39 -27.31
C LYS A 216 -21.52 -23.75 -26.63
N VAL A 217 -20.57 -24.16 -25.79
CA VAL A 217 -20.62 -25.46 -25.08
C VAL A 217 -21.87 -25.56 -24.20
N ILE A 218 -22.22 -24.49 -23.48
CA ILE A 218 -23.43 -24.46 -22.65
C ILE A 218 -24.70 -24.62 -23.50
N ASN A 219 -24.77 -23.97 -24.66
CA ASN A 219 -25.93 -24.04 -25.55
C ASN A 219 -26.03 -25.40 -26.26
N ASP A 220 -24.92 -25.89 -26.82
CA ASP A 220 -24.86 -27.17 -27.55
C ASP A 220 -25.23 -28.38 -26.66
N ASN A 221 -25.10 -28.24 -25.34
CA ASN A 221 -25.40 -29.27 -24.34
C ASN A 221 -26.67 -28.98 -23.52
N ASP A 222 -27.48 -27.99 -23.89
CA ASP A 222 -28.72 -27.60 -23.19
C ASP A 222 -28.54 -27.30 -21.68
N LEU A 223 -27.38 -26.74 -21.31
CA LEU A 223 -27.02 -26.47 -19.91
C LEU A 223 -27.44 -25.08 -19.42
N ALA A 224 -27.91 -24.19 -20.29
CA ALA A 224 -28.22 -22.80 -19.97
C ALA A 224 -29.22 -22.67 -18.80
N ASN A 225 -30.19 -23.59 -18.70
CA ASN A 225 -31.19 -23.62 -17.62
C ASN A 225 -30.89 -24.69 -16.55
N ARG A 226 -29.68 -25.26 -16.54
CA ARG A 226 -29.28 -26.37 -15.66
C ARG A 226 -28.00 -26.04 -14.89
N PRO A 227 -27.97 -24.93 -14.10
CA PRO A 227 -26.77 -24.49 -13.40
C PRO A 227 -26.22 -25.50 -12.38
N GLY A 228 -27.05 -26.44 -11.91
CA GLY A 228 -26.61 -27.52 -11.03
C GLY A 228 -25.67 -28.54 -11.71
N GLN A 229 -25.53 -28.50 -13.02
CA GLN A 229 -24.64 -29.36 -13.82
C GLN A 229 -23.42 -28.62 -14.36
N ILE A 230 -23.22 -27.35 -13.99
CA ILE A 230 -22.05 -26.56 -14.39
C ILE A 230 -21.19 -26.40 -13.15
N TYR A 231 -19.99 -26.95 -13.18
CA TYR A 231 -19.03 -26.91 -12.10
C TYR A 231 -17.78 -26.15 -12.53
N ASN A 232 -17.18 -25.42 -11.60
CA ASN A 232 -15.86 -24.84 -11.76
C ASN A 232 -14.95 -25.39 -10.65
N ALA A 233 -13.77 -25.87 -11.04
CA ALA A 233 -12.74 -26.28 -10.09
C ALA A 233 -11.45 -25.52 -10.33
N ASP A 234 -10.81 -25.09 -9.24
CA ASP A 234 -9.57 -24.33 -9.25
C ASP A 234 -8.69 -24.76 -8.07
N ASP A 235 -7.37 -24.70 -8.24
CA ASP A 235 -6.40 -25.03 -7.19
C ASP A 235 -5.84 -23.76 -6.55
N THR A 236 -5.90 -23.69 -5.23
CA THR A 236 -5.28 -22.61 -4.46
C THR A 236 -4.10 -23.13 -3.65
N GLY A 237 -2.94 -22.51 -3.89
CA GLY A 237 -1.71 -22.80 -3.17
C GLY A 237 -1.57 -21.98 -1.89
N PHE A 238 -1.39 -22.65 -0.76
CA PHE A 238 -1.02 -22.03 0.51
C PHE A 238 0.48 -22.25 0.77
N SER A 239 1.17 -21.17 1.13
CA SER A 239 2.58 -21.22 1.51
C SER A 239 2.83 -20.41 2.78
N ASP A 240 3.78 -20.85 3.59
CA ASP A 240 4.07 -20.24 4.90
C ASP A 240 4.90 -18.93 4.80
N THR A 241 5.00 -18.30 3.62
CA THR A 241 5.79 -17.07 3.47
C THR A 241 5.02 -15.83 3.91
N THR A 242 5.71 -14.94 4.65
CA THR A 242 5.26 -13.60 5.02
C THR A 242 4.99 -12.74 3.78
N GLY A 243 3.75 -12.24 3.68
CA GLY A 243 3.16 -11.63 2.48
C GLY A 243 3.67 -10.25 2.02
N SER A 244 2.89 -9.69 1.09
CA SER A 244 3.11 -8.49 0.27
C SER A 244 3.92 -7.34 0.90
N SER A 245 4.85 -6.78 0.14
CA SER A 245 5.61 -5.56 0.49
C SER A 245 5.15 -4.34 -0.31
N LYS A 246 5.36 -3.14 0.25
CA LYS A 246 5.10 -1.85 -0.43
C LYS A 246 6.21 -1.55 -1.43
N VAL A 247 5.83 -1.21 -2.66
CA VAL A 247 6.73 -0.87 -3.77
C VAL A 247 6.48 0.53 -4.33
N LEU A 248 7.51 1.12 -4.94
CA LEU A 248 7.50 2.41 -5.62
C LEU A 248 7.18 2.19 -7.10
N VAL A 249 6.18 2.91 -7.60
CA VAL A 249 5.72 2.86 -9.01
C VAL A 249 5.30 4.24 -9.51
N HIS A 250 5.14 4.39 -10.82
CA HIS A 250 4.64 5.61 -11.45
C HIS A 250 3.21 5.95 -11.01
N ARG A 251 2.90 7.24 -10.87
CA ARG A 251 1.55 7.74 -10.57
C ARG A 251 0.61 7.40 -11.73
N GLY A 252 -0.52 6.78 -11.41
CA GLY A 252 -1.50 6.36 -12.43
C GLY A 252 -1.27 4.94 -12.97
N THR A 253 -0.21 4.24 -12.57
CA THR A 253 -0.11 2.79 -12.79
C THR A 253 -1.28 2.11 -12.09
N SER A 254 -2.13 1.38 -12.80
CA SER A 254 -3.32 0.71 -12.22
C SER A 254 -2.89 -0.29 -11.15
N ASN A 255 -1.98 -1.21 -11.48
CA ASN A 255 -1.53 -2.28 -10.58
C ASN A 255 0.01 -2.41 -10.55
N ALA A 256 0.57 -2.66 -9.38
CA ALA A 256 2.00 -2.89 -9.17
C ALA A 256 2.25 -4.40 -8.99
N TYR A 257 3.18 -4.97 -9.76
CA TYR A 257 3.43 -6.41 -9.76
C TYR A 257 4.91 -6.72 -9.56
N LYS A 258 5.23 -7.56 -8.58
CA LYS A 258 6.59 -8.11 -8.40
C LYS A 258 6.63 -9.49 -9.03
N ILE A 259 7.57 -9.71 -9.94
CA ILE A 259 7.80 -11.01 -10.56
C ILE A 259 8.61 -11.85 -9.57
N GLU A 260 8.01 -12.85 -8.94
CA GLU A 260 8.77 -13.78 -8.09
C GLU A 260 9.53 -14.80 -8.97
N GLY A 261 10.84 -14.93 -8.74
CA GLY A 261 11.65 -15.99 -9.31
C GLY A 261 11.82 -17.15 -8.33
N GLY A 262 11.23 -18.30 -8.64
CA GLY A 262 11.74 -19.62 -8.22
C GLY A 262 11.57 -20.04 -6.76
N THR A 263 11.27 -21.32 -6.59
CA THR A 263 10.81 -22.04 -5.40
C THR A 263 11.92 -22.42 -4.42
N GLY A 264 12.22 -21.56 -3.44
CA GLY A 264 13.13 -21.88 -2.33
C GLY A 264 12.41 -22.25 -1.03
N GLY A 265 12.45 -23.53 -0.62
CA GLY A 265 12.26 -23.97 0.77
C GLY A 265 10.85 -23.92 1.40
N LYS A 266 9.79 -23.69 0.63
CA LYS A 266 8.43 -23.46 1.14
C LYS A 266 7.68 -24.77 1.41
N SER A 267 7.11 -24.95 2.60
CA SER A 267 5.91 -25.79 2.79
C SER A 267 4.83 -25.23 1.88
N PHE A 268 4.29 -26.10 1.02
CA PHE A 268 3.29 -25.74 0.04
C PHE A 268 2.17 -26.76 0.13
N THR A 269 0.95 -26.28 0.30
CA THR A 269 -0.25 -27.12 0.33
C THR A 269 -1.19 -26.61 -0.72
N SER A 270 -1.50 -27.45 -1.70
CA SER A 270 -2.55 -27.18 -2.69
C SER A 270 -3.90 -27.60 -2.11
N VAL A 271 -4.93 -26.82 -2.37
CA VAL A 271 -6.32 -27.18 -2.07
C VAL A 271 -7.13 -26.95 -3.31
N LEU A 272 -7.64 -28.03 -3.89
CA LEU A 272 -8.56 -27.97 -5.00
C LEU A 272 -9.98 -27.83 -4.47
N ILE A 273 -10.65 -26.77 -4.93
CA ILE A 273 -12.02 -26.42 -4.56
C ILE A 273 -12.87 -26.53 -5.82
N CYS A 274 -14.02 -27.19 -5.71
CA CYS A 274 -14.96 -27.35 -6.81
C CYS A 274 -16.36 -26.93 -6.36
N ALA A 275 -17.03 -26.10 -7.16
CA ALA A 275 -18.38 -25.61 -6.86
C ALA A 275 -19.25 -25.57 -8.11
N SER A 276 -20.55 -25.81 -7.95
CA SER A 276 -21.54 -25.66 -9.01
C SER A 276 -21.94 -24.20 -9.22
N ALA A 277 -22.54 -23.89 -10.37
CA ALA A 277 -23.13 -22.58 -10.63
C ALA A 277 -24.36 -22.28 -9.76
N THR A 278 -24.91 -23.26 -9.03
CA THR A 278 -25.91 -23.03 -7.97
C THR A 278 -25.29 -22.66 -6.62
N GLY A 279 -23.95 -22.66 -6.51
CA GLY A 279 -23.21 -22.40 -5.27
C GLY A 279 -23.01 -23.63 -4.38
N HIS A 280 -23.36 -24.83 -4.85
CA HIS A 280 -23.09 -26.06 -4.11
C HIS A 280 -21.62 -26.42 -4.22
N MET A 281 -20.90 -26.31 -3.10
CA MET A 281 -19.48 -26.67 -3.02
C MET A 281 -19.31 -28.16 -2.73
N LEU A 282 -18.42 -28.81 -3.48
CA LEU A 282 -17.94 -30.15 -3.15
C LEU A 282 -16.94 -30.07 -1.99
N ALA A 283 -16.74 -31.20 -1.32
CA ALA A 283 -15.70 -31.30 -0.30
C ALA A 283 -14.32 -30.96 -0.91
N PRO A 284 -13.45 -30.25 -0.17
CA PRO A 284 -12.16 -29.86 -0.68
C PRO A 284 -11.26 -31.08 -0.87
N PHE A 285 -10.27 -30.93 -1.75
CA PHE A 285 -9.24 -31.94 -1.95
C PHE A 285 -7.86 -31.33 -1.66
N VAL A 286 -7.22 -31.79 -0.60
CA VAL A 286 -5.99 -31.22 -0.06
C VAL A 286 -4.79 -32.05 -0.49
N VAL A 287 -3.79 -31.41 -1.08
CA VAL A 287 -2.52 -32.05 -1.47
C VAL A 287 -1.38 -31.47 -0.66
N TYR A 288 -0.82 -32.29 0.22
CA TYR A 288 0.32 -31.90 1.04
C TYR A 288 1.65 -32.12 0.33
N ARG A 289 2.60 -31.21 0.54
CA ARG A 289 4.01 -31.47 0.23
C ARG A 289 4.61 -32.45 1.24
N SER A 290 4.58 -33.74 0.93
CA SER A 290 5.20 -34.76 1.78
C SER A 290 5.50 -36.05 1.01
N LYS A 291 6.39 -36.87 1.58
CA LYS A 291 6.65 -38.24 1.09
C LYS A 291 5.53 -39.22 1.46
N ARG A 292 4.75 -38.89 2.50
CA ARG A 292 3.67 -39.71 3.05
C ARG A 292 2.60 -38.81 3.67
N LEU A 293 1.34 -39.19 3.52
CA LEU A 293 0.25 -38.63 4.32
C LEU A 293 0.47 -38.94 5.80
N PHE A 294 0.30 -37.92 6.65
CA PHE A 294 0.30 -38.06 8.10
C PHE A 294 -1.15 -37.93 8.59
N GLN A 295 -1.59 -38.88 9.40
CA GLN A 295 -3.01 -39.08 9.71
C GLN A 295 -3.61 -37.89 10.45
N GLU A 296 -2.81 -37.24 11.29
CA GLU A 296 -3.19 -36.08 12.08
C GLU A 296 -3.55 -34.87 11.18
N GLY A 297 -2.90 -34.75 10.02
CA GLY A 297 -3.18 -33.71 9.02
C GLY A 297 -4.45 -33.95 8.21
N CYS A 298 -5.03 -35.13 8.31
CA CYS A 298 -6.27 -35.50 7.62
C CYS A 298 -7.49 -35.38 8.56
N MET A 299 -7.34 -34.78 9.74
CA MET A 299 -8.41 -34.63 10.73
C MET A 299 -8.92 -33.18 10.82
N GLY A 300 -10.19 -33.02 11.21
CA GLY A 300 -10.78 -31.71 11.49
C GLY A 300 -11.20 -30.89 10.26
N GLY A 301 -11.00 -31.41 9.05
CA GLY A 301 -11.52 -30.82 7.81
C GLY A 301 -13.03 -31.04 7.63
N PRO A 302 -13.66 -30.37 6.64
CA PRO A 302 -15.03 -30.65 6.25
C PRO A 302 -15.29 -32.13 5.98
N LEU A 303 -16.54 -32.57 6.16
CA LEU A 303 -16.93 -33.94 5.88
C LEU A 303 -16.61 -34.31 4.42
N ASN A 304 -16.07 -35.52 4.20
CA ASN A 304 -15.65 -36.04 2.91
C ASN A 304 -14.48 -35.28 2.25
N THR A 305 -13.71 -34.48 3.00
CA THR A 305 -12.46 -33.90 2.49
C THR A 305 -11.54 -35.03 2.02
N GLY A 306 -11.08 -34.93 0.77
CA GLY A 306 -10.07 -35.85 0.26
C GLY A 306 -8.67 -35.33 0.55
N PHE A 307 -7.74 -36.23 0.81
CA PHE A 307 -6.35 -35.89 1.15
C PHE A 307 -5.40 -36.72 0.31
N SER A 308 -4.38 -36.06 -0.24
CA SER A 308 -3.29 -36.70 -0.96
C SER A 308 -1.96 -36.01 -0.67
N ASN A 309 -0.86 -36.56 -1.18
CA ASN A 309 0.46 -35.99 -1.02
C ASN A 309 1.30 -36.13 -2.29
N THR A 310 2.15 -35.13 -2.53
CA THR A 310 3.20 -35.15 -3.57
C THR A 310 4.50 -34.62 -2.99
N ASP A 311 5.65 -34.96 -3.59
CA ASP A 311 6.95 -34.43 -3.16
C ASP A 311 7.05 -32.90 -3.34
N SER A 312 6.22 -32.36 -4.25
CA SER A 312 6.16 -30.96 -4.62
C SER A 312 5.09 -30.17 -3.84
N GLY A 313 4.02 -30.84 -3.40
CA GLY A 313 2.82 -30.23 -2.83
C GLY A 313 1.84 -29.70 -3.88
N TRP A 314 2.19 -29.79 -5.16
CA TRP A 314 1.35 -29.33 -6.26
C TRP A 314 0.44 -30.45 -6.75
N MET A 315 -0.62 -30.04 -7.45
CA MET A 315 -1.47 -30.95 -8.21
C MET A 315 -0.67 -31.60 -9.35
N GLU A 316 -0.61 -32.93 -9.34
CA GLU A 316 0.03 -33.75 -10.37
C GLU A 316 -1.02 -34.59 -11.11
N ASN A 317 -0.70 -35.04 -12.32
CA ASN A 317 -1.62 -35.77 -13.21
C ASN A 317 -2.39 -36.90 -12.51
N LYS A 318 -1.67 -37.76 -11.78
CA LYS A 318 -2.25 -38.91 -11.08
C LYS A 318 -3.23 -38.48 -9.99
N ILE A 319 -2.85 -37.44 -9.25
CA ILE A 319 -3.62 -36.92 -8.12
C ILE A 319 -4.90 -36.24 -8.61
N PHE A 320 -4.83 -35.52 -9.74
CA PHE A 320 -6.01 -34.97 -10.38
C PHE A 320 -6.96 -36.07 -10.88
N TYR A 321 -6.43 -37.12 -11.51
CA TYR A 321 -7.23 -38.27 -11.94
C TYR A 321 -7.95 -38.94 -10.76
N GLU A 322 -7.24 -39.18 -9.65
CA GLU A 322 -7.81 -39.72 -8.41
C GLU A 322 -8.95 -38.83 -7.88
N TRP A 323 -8.74 -37.52 -7.80
CA TRP A 323 -9.80 -36.57 -7.43
C TRP A 323 -11.01 -36.62 -8.38
N PHE A 324 -10.75 -36.61 -9.70
CA PHE A 324 -11.81 -36.60 -10.70
C PHE A 324 -12.67 -37.87 -10.60
N GLN A 325 -12.04 -39.03 -10.48
CA GLN A 325 -12.72 -40.32 -10.37
C GLN A 325 -13.45 -40.48 -9.03
N GLU A 326 -12.77 -40.24 -7.91
CA GLU A 326 -13.25 -40.65 -6.58
C GLU A 326 -14.14 -39.58 -5.93
N MET A 327 -13.99 -38.31 -6.31
CA MET A 327 -14.77 -37.22 -5.72
C MET A 327 -15.72 -36.60 -6.73
N PHE A 328 -15.24 -36.13 -7.88
CA PHE A 328 -16.09 -35.39 -8.81
C PHE A 328 -17.17 -36.27 -9.45
N LEU A 329 -16.79 -37.42 -10.01
CA LEU A 329 -17.76 -38.33 -10.62
C LEU A 329 -18.73 -38.92 -9.59
N GLU A 330 -18.23 -39.28 -8.40
CA GLU A 330 -19.06 -39.81 -7.32
C GLU A 330 -20.06 -38.76 -6.81
N ALA A 331 -19.63 -37.50 -6.65
CA ALA A 331 -20.52 -36.42 -6.24
C ALA A 331 -21.55 -36.05 -7.30
N THR A 332 -21.23 -36.22 -8.59
CA THR A 332 -22.13 -35.84 -9.70
C THR A 332 -22.92 -37.00 -10.28
N LYS A 333 -22.72 -38.24 -9.83
CA LYS A 333 -23.36 -39.44 -10.41
C LYS A 333 -24.89 -39.43 -10.42
N HIS A 334 -25.49 -38.69 -9.49
CA HIS A 334 -26.93 -38.57 -9.35
C HIS A 334 -27.53 -37.53 -10.30
N LEU A 335 -26.69 -36.73 -10.96
CA LEU A 335 -27.12 -35.72 -11.92
C LEU A 335 -27.36 -36.34 -13.29
N PRO A 336 -28.37 -35.87 -14.02
CA PRO A 336 -28.53 -36.20 -15.43
C PRO A 336 -27.34 -35.67 -16.24
N ARG A 337 -26.89 -36.44 -17.24
CA ARG A 337 -25.81 -36.05 -18.16
C ARG A 337 -26.31 -35.13 -19.28
N PRO A 338 -25.43 -34.32 -19.90
CA PRO A 338 -24.00 -34.13 -19.57
C PRO A 338 -23.77 -33.22 -18.36
N VAL A 339 -22.56 -33.22 -17.78
CA VAL A 339 -22.16 -32.31 -16.69
C VAL A 339 -20.92 -31.53 -17.12
N LEU A 340 -20.97 -30.20 -17.14
CA LEU A 340 -19.83 -29.39 -17.55
C LEU A 340 -18.89 -29.13 -16.36
N LEU A 341 -17.62 -29.51 -16.50
CA LEU A 341 -16.54 -29.14 -15.58
C LEU A 341 -15.59 -28.12 -16.21
N ILE A 342 -15.50 -26.94 -15.62
CA ILE A 342 -14.60 -25.85 -16.01
C ILE A 342 -13.34 -25.94 -15.15
N LEU A 343 -12.19 -25.91 -15.82
CA LEU A 343 -10.86 -26.01 -15.22
C LEU A 343 -9.94 -24.93 -15.79
N ASP A 344 -8.86 -24.64 -15.07
CA ASP A 344 -7.77 -23.88 -15.64
C ASP A 344 -6.99 -24.70 -16.70
N GLY A 345 -6.14 -24.02 -17.48
CA GLY A 345 -5.32 -24.63 -18.52
C GLY A 345 -4.08 -25.38 -18.02
N HIS A 346 -4.00 -25.77 -16.75
CA HIS A 346 -2.82 -26.44 -16.21
C HIS A 346 -2.67 -27.85 -16.76
N LYS A 347 -1.43 -28.24 -17.08
CA LYS A 347 -1.12 -29.51 -17.77
C LYS A 347 -1.53 -30.75 -16.98
N SER A 348 -1.64 -30.65 -15.66
CA SER A 348 -2.05 -31.76 -14.80
C SER A 348 -3.46 -32.26 -15.08
N HIS A 349 -4.32 -31.40 -15.62
CA HIS A 349 -5.71 -31.73 -15.94
C HIS A 349 -5.82 -32.59 -17.21
N PHE A 350 -4.82 -32.54 -18.08
CA PHE A 350 -4.87 -33.12 -19.42
C PHE A 350 -4.03 -34.39 -19.50
N THR A 351 -4.65 -35.51 -19.14
CA THR A 351 -4.13 -36.86 -19.42
C THR A 351 -5.12 -37.64 -20.26
N VAL A 352 -4.63 -38.62 -21.02
CA VAL A 352 -5.48 -39.47 -21.86
C VAL A 352 -6.50 -40.19 -21.00
N GLU A 353 -6.07 -40.70 -19.85
CA GLU A 353 -6.89 -41.44 -18.91
C GLU A 353 -8.03 -40.57 -18.32
N THR A 354 -7.72 -39.32 -17.95
CA THR A 354 -8.75 -38.39 -17.45
C THR A 354 -9.74 -38.01 -18.55
N LEU A 355 -9.27 -37.76 -19.77
CA LEU A 355 -10.12 -37.42 -20.90
C LEU A 355 -11.03 -38.59 -21.32
N GLU A 356 -10.49 -39.81 -21.39
CA GLU A 356 -11.29 -41.02 -21.66
C GLU A 356 -12.36 -41.24 -20.59
N LEU A 357 -12.01 -41.02 -19.33
CA LEU A 357 -12.95 -41.14 -18.22
C LEU A 357 -14.03 -40.04 -18.26
N ALA A 358 -13.67 -38.81 -18.64
CA ALA A 358 -14.63 -37.72 -18.82
C ALA A 358 -15.61 -38.00 -19.96
N VAL A 359 -15.11 -38.42 -21.13
CA VAL A 359 -15.93 -38.80 -22.28
C VAL A 359 -16.89 -39.95 -21.92
N LYS A 360 -16.39 -40.98 -21.22
CA LYS A 360 -17.20 -42.12 -20.78
C LYS A 360 -18.35 -41.72 -19.85
N ASN A 361 -18.20 -40.64 -19.09
CA ASN A 361 -19.18 -40.15 -18.12
C ASN A 361 -19.94 -38.91 -18.62
N GLU A 362 -19.78 -38.54 -19.89
CA GLU A 362 -20.42 -37.35 -20.49
C GLU A 362 -20.16 -36.07 -19.66
N VAL A 363 -18.88 -35.85 -19.32
CA VAL A 363 -18.38 -34.67 -18.61
C VAL A 363 -17.62 -33.74 -19.56
#